data_AF-A0A2U1QX60-F1
#
_entry.id   AF-A0A2U1QX60-F1
#
_cell.length_a   1.000
_cell.length_b   1.000
_cell.length_c   1.000
_cell.angle_alpha   90.00
_cell.angle_beta   90.00
_cell.angle_gamma   90.00
#
_symmetry.space_group_name_H-M   'P 1'
#
loop_
_entity.id
_entity.type
_entity.pdbx_description
1 polymer ?
#
loop_
_entity_poly.entity_id
_entity_poly.type
_entity_poly.pdbx_seq_one_letter_code
_entity_poly.pdbx_strand_id
1 'polypeptide(L)'
;MKSKFLTLAAVTVFLVSCNTKKTAVATTTTPVAPTAPVTEAPVAALSLELAEGQNLYNNNCANCHKLFEPKKFTKEEWTPILVSMGKKAHLDETQMASITNYIHSRL
;
A
#
# COMPACT_ATOMS: atom_id res chain seq x y z
N MET A 1 -20.94 43.98 28.73
CA MET A 1 -22.14 43.53 27.99
C MET A 1 -21.62 42.57 26.90
N LYS A 2 -21.73 41.23 26.89
CA LYS A 2 -22.77 40.24 27.29
C LYS A 2 -24.09 40.36 26.52
N SER A 3 -24.10 39.82 25.29
CA SER A 3 -25.11 38.87 24.70
C SER A 3 -25.02 38.92 23.16
N LYS A 4 -24.68 37.83 22.46
CA LYS A 4 -25.50 36.65 22.10
C LYS A 4 -26.56 36.92 21.02
N PHE A 5 -26.24 36.55 19.78
CA PHE A 5 -27.12 36.03 18.72
C PHE A 5 -26.16 35.27 17.77
N LEU A 6 -25.99 33.94 17.75
CA LEU A 6 -26.89 32.79 17.54
C LEU A 6 -27.79 32.94 16.30
N THR A 7 -27.34 32.41 15.16
CA THR A 7 -28.12 31.83 14.02
C THR A 7 -27.08 31.40 12.94
N LEU A 8 -26.71 30.12 12.81
CA LEU A 8 -27.39 29.02 12.12
C LEU A 8 -27.43 29.18 10.59
N ALA A 9 -26.62 28.39 9.88
CA ALA A 9 -26.85 27.71 8.58
C ALA A 9 -25.51 27.43 7.88
N ALA A 10 -24.91 26.25 8.01
CA ALA A 10 -25.23 25.05 7.20
C ALA A 10 -24.99 25.25 5.69
N VAL A 11 -23.76 25.02 5.24
CA VAL A 11 -23.46 24.75 3.81
C VAL A 11 -22.48 23.56 3.76
N THR A 12 -23.01 22.38 4.08
CA THR A 12 -22.40 21.10 3.69
C THR A 12 -22.73 20.86 2.22
N VAL A 13 -21.84 21.30 1.33
CA VAL A 13 -21.95 21.05 -0.11
C VAL A 13 -21.05 19.87 -0.48
N PHE A 14 -21.74 18.73 -0.69
CA PHE A 14 -21.53 17.74 -1.74
C PHE A 14 -20.11 17.49 -2.26
N LEU A 15 -19.54 16.36 -1.83
CA LEU A 15 -18.67 15.53 -2.68
C LEU A 15 -19.18 14.08 -2.65
N VAL A 16 -20.34 13.84 -3.26
CA VAL A 16 -20.74 12.49 -3.70
C VAL A 16 -19.95 12.22 -4.99
N SER A 17 -18.75 11.65 -4.84
CA SER A 17 -17.93 11.21 -5.97
C SER A 17 -18.13 9.72 -6.19
N CYS A 18 -18.86 9.40 -7.26
CA CYS A 18 -18.89 8.15 -8.03
C CYS A 18 -18.50 6.84 -7.31
N ASN A 19 -19.48 6.19 -6.67
CA ASN A 19 -19.47 4.75 -6.50
C ASN A 19 -19.81 4.11 -7.87
N THR A 20 -18.77 3.78 -8.66
CA THR A 20 -18.90 3.02 -9.90
C THR A 20 -19.48 1.65 -9.59
N LYS A 21 -20.75 1.54 -9.90
CA LYS A 21 -21.57 0.33 -9.88
C LYS A 21 -20.99 -0.59 -10.96
N LYS A 22 -20.17 -1.56 -10.57
CA LYS A 22 -19.72 -2.62 -11.47
C LYS A 22 -20.86 -3.63 -11.63
N THR A 23 -21.69 -3.39 -12.63
CA THR A 23 -22.71 -4.33 -13.10
C THR A 23 -22.04 -5.59 -13.65
N ALA A 24 -22.54 -6.72 -13.17
CA ALA A 24 -22.57 -8.08 -13.71
C ALA A 24 -21.64 -8.46 -14.88
N VAL A 25 -20.86 -9.52 -14.66
CA VAL A 25 -20.74 -10.59 -15.66
C VAL A 25 -21.32 -11.84 -15.02
N ALA A 26 -22.52 -12.20 -15.46
CA ALA A 26 -23.02 -13.55 -15.37
C ALA A 26 -22.39 -14.33 -16.52
N THR A 27 -21.58 -15.33 -16.21
CA THR A 27 -21.23 -16.40 -17.16
C THR A 27 -21.41 -17.73 -16.43
N THR A 28 -22.56 -18.33 -16.69
CA THR A 28 -22.76 -19.75 -16.97
C THR A 28 -22.14 -20.77 -16.01
N THR A 29 -23.00 -21.28 -15.14
CA THR A 29 -22.98 -22.65 -14.59
C THR A 29 -22.65 -23.70 -15.66
N THR A 30 -21.73 -24.63 -15.37
CA THR A 30 -22.01 -26.10 -15.31
C THR A 30 -20.80 -26.80 -14.64
N PRO A 31 -21.03 -27.85 -13.80
CA PRO A 31 -20.11 -28.28 -12.75
C PRO A 31 -19.39 -29.59 -13.07
N VAL A 32 -18.18 -29.81 -12.53
CA VAL A 32 -17.68 -31.13 -12.08
C VAL A 32 -16.64 -30.92 -10.98
N ALA A 33 -16.96 -31.38 -9.77
CA ALA A 33 -16.04 -31.69 -8.68
C ALA A 33 -15.50 -33.14 -8.87
N PRO A 34 -14.42 -33.64 -8.20
CA PRO A 34 -13.96 -33.19 -6.88
C PRO A 34 -12.43 -33.26 -6.57
N THR A 35 -12.07 -32.58 -5.47
CA THR A 35 -11.00 -32.92 -4.50
C THR A 35 -9.52 -32.90 -4.92
N ALA A 36 -8.83 -31.82 -4.54
CA ALA A 36 -7.63 -31.87 -3.69
C ALA A 36 -7.44 -30.49 -3.00
N PRO A 37 -7.22 -30.40 -1.68
CA PRO A 37 -6.99 -29.13 -1.00
C PRO A 37 -5.53 -28.74 -1.22
N VAL A 38 -5.26 -27.89 -2.21
CA VAL A 38 -3.94 -27.27 -2.33
C VAL A 38 -3.93 -26.09 -1.36
N THR A 39 -3.05 -26.16 -0.38
CA THR A 39 -2.64 -25.08 0.52
C THR A 39 -2.15 -23.87 -0.30
N GLU A 40 -3.06 -23.02 -0.76
CA GLU A 40 -2.79 -21.84 -1.62
C GLU A 40 -2.40 -20.58 -0.81
N ALA A 41 -2.47 -20.64 0.51
CA ALA A 41 -2.28 -19.49 1.41
C ALA A 41 -0.88 -18.82 1.39
N PRO A 42 0.28 -19.54 1.31
CA PRO A 42 1.57 -18.90 1.55
C PRO A 42 2.08 -18.04 0.38
N VAL A 43 1.82 -18.45 -0.87
CA VAL A 43 2.31 -17.73 -2.05
C VAL A 43 1.52 -16.44 -2.28
N ALA A 44 0.20 -16.50 -2.11
CA ALA A 44 -0.67 -15.33 -2.20
C ALA A 44 -0.34 -14.30 -1.10
N ALA A 45 -0.13 -14.73 0.14
CA ALA A 45 0.25 -13.84 1.24
C ALA A 45 1.58 -13.12 0.98
N LEU A 46 2.62 -13.83 0.52
CA LEU A 46 3.91 -13.24 0.15
C LEU A 46 3.75 -12.20 -0.97
N SER A 47 2.89 -12.45 -1.96
CA SER A 47 2.63 -11.49 -3.03
C SER A 47 1.95 -10.21 -2.56
N LEU A 48 1.05 -10.31 -1.58
CA LEU A 48 0.38 -9.15 -0.99
C LEU A 48 1.37 -8.30 -0.19
N GLU A 49 2.22 -8.93 0.62
CA GLU A 49 3.28 -8.24 1.37
C GLU A 49 4.26 -7.51 0.43
N LEU A 50 4.66 -8.15 -0.67
CA LEU A 50 5.53 -7.51 -1.66
C LEU A 50 4.84 -6.35 -2.40
N ALA A 51 3.53 -6.44 -2.64
CA ALA A 51 2.76 -5.35 -3.21
C ALA A 51 2.67 -4.15 -2.26
N GLU A 52 2.46 -4.40 -0.96
CA GLU A 52 2.50 -3.36 0.07
C GLU A 52 3.89 -2.71 0.18
N GLY A 53 4.95 -3.53 0.24
CA GLY A 53 6.33 -3.04 0.26
C GLY A 53 6.69 -2.20 -0.96
N GLN A 54 6.21 -2.59 -2.16
CA GLN A 54 6.35 -1.80 -3.38
C GLN A 54 5.65 -0.44 -3.25
N ASN A 55 4.40 -0.44 -2.77
CA ASN A 55 3.62 0.77 -2.60
C ASN A 55 4.29 1.72 -1.61
N LEU A 56 4.77 1.20 -0.47
CA LEU A 56 5.50 1.98 0.52
C LEU A 56 6.79 2.56 -0.05
N TYR A 57 7.57 1.76 -0.77
CA TYR A 57 8.81 2.21 -1.39
C TYR A 57 8.57 3.33 -2.41
N ASN A 58 7.58 3.18 -3.30
CA ASN A 58 7.27 4.17 -4.32
C ASN A 58 6.76 5.49 -3.72
N ASN A 59 5.94 5.43 -2.66
CA ASN A 59 5.27 6.60 -2.10
C ASN A 59 6.03 7.28 -0.95
N ASN A 60 7.02 6.61 -0.34
CA ASN A 60 7.80 7.21 0.76
C ASN A 60 9.23 7.57 0.34
N CYS A 61 9.89 6.73 -0.47
CA CYS A 61 11.30 6.92 -0.81
C CYS A 61 11.54 7.95 -1.92
N ALA A 62 10.48 8.40 -2.60
CA ALA A 62 10.54 9.40 -3.67
C ALA A 62 10.20 10.83 -3.20
N ASN A 63 9.83 11.03 -1.93
CA ASN A 63 9.30 12.30 -1.44
C ASN A 63 10.37 13.38 -1.23
N CYS A 64 11.61 13.00 -0.93
CA CYS A 64 12.68 13.94 -0.57
C CYS A 64 13.83 14.00 -1.59
N HIS A 65 13.94 12.99 -2.45
CA HIS A 65 14.94 12.87 -3.49
C HIS A 65 14.43 11.89 -4.56
N LYS A 66 15.20 11.73 -5.65
CA LYS A 66 14.87 10.73 -6.67
C LYS A 66 14.72 9.33 -6.06
N LEU A 67 13.79 8.55 -6.62
CA LEU A 67 13.63 7.15 -6.28
C LEU A 67 14.78 6.34 -6.88
N PHE A 68 15.57 5.68 -6.05
CA PHE A 68 16.73 4.91 -6.49
C PHE A 68 16.37 3.45 -6.72
N GLU A 69 16.35 2.99 -7.97
CA GLU A 69 16.01 1.62 -8.35
C GLU A 69 16.64 0.55 -7.44
N PRO A 70 15.91 -0.52 -7.05
CA PRO A 70 16.43 -1.56 -6.16
C PRO A 70 17.76 -2.17 -6.61
N LYS A 71 17.93 -2.41 -7.92
CA LYS A 71 19.14 -3.01 -8.51
C LYS A 71 20.37 -2.10 -8.52
N LYS A 72 20.23 -0.84 -8.09
CA LYS A 72 21.33 0.12 -8.09
C LYS A 72 22.39 -0.19 -7.03
N PHE A 73 21.99 -0.79 -5.91
CA PHE A 73 22.86 -1.12 -4.80
C PHE A 73 22.72 -2.60 -4.48
N THR A 74 23.79 -3.19 -3.94
CA THR A 74 23.79 -4.54 -3.37
C THR A 74 22.94 -4.59 -2.10
N LYS A 75 22.63 -5.81 -1.65
CA LYS A 75 21.86 -6.03 -0.42
C LYS A 75 22.55 -5.43 0.80
N GLU A 76 23.88 -5.56 0.84
CA GLU A 76 24.74 -5.08 1.92
C GLU A 76 24.81 -3.54 1.93
N GLU A 77 24.85 -2.91 0.75
CA GLU A 77 24.82 -1.45 0.63
C GLU A 77 23.46 -0.84 0.99
N TRP A 78 22.36 -1.53 0.68
CA TRP A 78 21.02 -1.07 1.04
C TRP A 78 20.80 -0.99 2.56
N THR A 79 21.44 -1.86 3.34
CA THR A 79 21.26 -1.91 4.80
C THR A 79 21.53 -0.56 5.49
N PRO A 80 22.74 0.05 5.40
CA PRO A 80 23.00 1.36 6.00
C PRO A 80 22.19 2.49 5.34
N ILE A 81 21.86 2.38 4.05
CA ILE A 81 21.03 3.38 3.34
C ILE A 81 19.63 3.41 3.94
N LEU A 82 18.97 2.26 4.06
CA LEU A 82 17.63 2.12 4.59
C LEU A 82 17.57 2.56 6.05
N VAL A 83 18.56 2.23 6.88
CA VAL A 83 18.62 2.72 8.27
C VAL A 83 18.68 4.26 8.33
N SER A 84 19.47 4.89 7.46
CA SER A 84 19.59 6.36 7.43
C SER A 84 18.31 7.02 6.88
N MET A 85 17.79 6.50 5.77
CA MET A 85 16.62 7.09 5.10
C MET A 85 15.33 6.83 5.86
N GLY A 86 15.16 5.65 6.45
CA GLY A 86 14.00 5.30 7.27
C GLY A 86 13.78 6.28 8.41
N LYS A 87 14.86 6.64 9.12
CA LYS A 87 14.80 7.66 10.19
C LYS A 87 14.41 9.03 9.66
N LYS A 88 14.92 9.43 8.50
CA LYS A 88 14.64 10.73 7.87
C LYS A 88 13.23 10.82 7.29
N ALA A 89 12.71 9.70 6.77
CA ALA A 89 11.37 9.57 6.23
C ALA A 89 10.32 9.24 7.31
N HIS A 90 10.74 9.15 8.59
CA HIS A 90 9.88 8.83 9.73
C HIS A 90 9.10 7.52 9.57
N LEU A 91 9.75 6.51 8.97
CA LEU A 91 9.17 5.18 8.78
C LEU A 91 9.24 4.38 10.07
N ASP A 92 8.15 3.68 10.40
CA ASP A 92 8.14 2.72 11.49
C ASP A 92 8.84 1.40 11.10
N GLU A 93 9.05 0.52 12.09
CA GLU A 93 9.77 -0.74 11.90
C GLU A 93 9.06 -1.67 10.90
N THR A 94 7.72 -1.67 10.85
CA THR A 94 6.93 -2.53 9.95
C THR A 94 7.03 -2.05 8.51
N GLN A 95 6.94 -0.73 8.30
CA GLN A 95 7.13 -0.11 7.00
C GLN A 95 8.57 -0.33 6.49
N MET A 96 9.55 -0.18 7.38
CA MET A 96 10.95 -0.44 7.07
C MET A 96 11.18 -1.91 6.65
N ALA A 97 10.61 -2.86 7.36
CA ALA A 97 10.70 -4.28 6.99
C ALA A 97 10.06 -4.56 5.63
N SER A 98 8.86 -4.02 5.38
CA SER A 98 8.12 -4.21 4.13
C SER A 98 8.89 -3.65 2.92
N ILE A 99 9.44 -2.44 3.05
CA ILE A 99 10.29 -1.83 2.00
C ILE A 99 11.56 -2.65 1.78
N THR A 100 12.20 -3.11 2.86
CA THR A 100 13.42 -3.92 2.79
C THR A 100 13.16 -5.24 2.05
N ASN A 101 12.08 -5.94 2.39
CA ASN A 101 11.66 -7.18 1.73
C ASN A 101 11.37 -6.95 0.24
N TYR A 102 10.67 -5.87 -0.09
CA TYR A 102 10.45 -5.50 -1.48
C TYR A 102 11.76 -5.27 -2.23
N ILE A 103 12.67 -4.44 -1.72
CA ILE A 103 13.96 -4.17 -2.37
C ILE A 103 14.73 -5.47 -2.58
N HIS A 104 14.84 -6.31 -1.54
CA HIS A 104 15.56 -7.58 -1.61
C HIS A 104 14.96 -8.57 -2.62
N SER A 105 13.64 -8.55 -2.83
CA SER A 105 12.99 -9.37 -3.87
C SER A 105 13.32 -8.96 -5.30
N ARG A 106 13.95 -7.79 -5.48
CA ARG A 106 14.31 -7.22 -6.81
C ARG A 106 15.79 -7.29 -7.13
N LEU A 107 16.62 -7.75 -6.19
CA LEU A 107 18.05 -7.97 -6.35
C LEU A 107 18.30 -9.33 -7.02
#